data_AF-A0A2D4XQG3-F1
#
_entry.id   AF-A0A2D4XQG3-F1
#
_cell.length_a   1.000
_cell.length_b   1.000
_cell.length_c   1.000
_cell.angle_alpha   90.00
_cell.angle_beta   90.00
_cell.angle_gamma   90.00
#
_symmetry.space_group_name_H-M   'P 1'
#
loop_
_entity.id
_entity.type
_entity.pdbx_description
1 polymer ?
#
loop_
_entity_poly.entity_id
_entity_poly.type
_entity_poly.pdbx_seq_one_letter_code
_entity_poly.pdbx_strand_id
1 'polypeptide(L)' 'MSFLHTLKREERDLLRRIVKKVHLAYHPKQFQTDREADKVIAVIGPEVIERMIKFGKDNKVDHI' A
#
# COMPACT_ATOMS: atom_id res chain seq x y z
N MET A 1 6.67 17.83 3.12
CA MET A 1 7.32 16.62 2.57
C MET A 1 6.35 15.45 2.75
N SER A 2 5.86 14.85 1.67
CA SER A 2 5.00 13.65 1.76
C SER A 2 5.88 12.42 2.01
N PHE A 3 5.49 11.57 2.97
CA PHE A 3 6.18 10.32 3.33
C PHE A 3 6.37 9.37 2.13
N LEU A 4 5.53 9.49 1.10
CA LEU A 4 5.71 8.76 -0.16
C LEU A 4 7.06 9.00 -0.85
N HIS A 5 7.69 10.16 -0.61
CA HIS A 5 9.00 10.47 -1.20
C HIS A 5 10.19 9.85 -0.45
N THR A 6 9.99 9.35 0.78
CA THR A 6 11.05 8.67 1.55
C THR A 6 11.12 7.18 1.27
N LEU A 7 10.10 6.61 0.62
CA LEU A 7 10.01 5.19 0.30
C LEU A 7 10.72 4.83 -1.01
N LYS A 8 11.42 3.68 -1.00
CA LYS A 8 11.97 3.09 -2.23
C LYS A 8 10.85 2.69 -3.19
N ARG A 9 11.19 2.54 -4.47
CA ARG A 9 10.21 2.15 -5.50
C ARG A 9 9.56 0.79 -5.18
N GLU A 10 10.36 -0.17 -4.77
CA GLU A 10 9.93 -1.51 -4.38
C GLU A 10 8.97 -1.48 -3.18
N GLU A 11 9.26 -0.66 -2.17
CA GLU A 11 8.40 -0.49 -0.99
C GLU A 11 7.06 0.14 -1.35
N ARG A 12 7.05 1.11 -2.27
CA ARG A 12 5.81 1.70 -2.80
C ARG A 12 4.97 0.67 -3.55
N ASP A 13 5.60 -0.16 -4.38
CA ASP A 13 4.88 -1.18 -5.13
C ASP A 13 4.29 -2.27 -4.21
N LEU A 14 5.03 -2.66 -3.16
CA LEU A 14 4.52 -3.53 -2.11
C LEU A 14 3.31 -2.91 -1.41
N LEU A 15 3.41 -1.65 -0.98
CA LEU A 15 2.32 -0.95 -0.29
C LEU A 15 1.07 -0.83 -1.15
N ARG A 16 1.21 -0.53 -2.44
CA ARG A 16 0.07 -0.49 -3.37
C ARG A 16 -0.63 -1.83 -3.43
N ARG A 17 0.10 -2.94 -3.51
CA ARG A 17 -0.48 -4.29 -3.51
C ARG A 17 -1.24 -4.59 -2.22
N ILE A 18 -0.68 -4.24 -1.08
CA ILE A 18 -1.31 -4.44 0.24
C ILE A 18 -2.56 -3.58 0.35
N VAL A 19 -2.46 -2.28 0.06
CA VAL A 19 -3.60 -1.34 0.13
C VAL A 19 -4.72 -1.77 -0.81
N LYS A 20 -4.40 -2.25 -2.02
CA LYS A 20 -5.41 -2.82 -2.92
C LYS A 20 -6.11 -4.03 -2.34
N LYS A 21 -5.36 -4.96 -1.73
CA LYS A 21 -5.91 -6.19 -1.13
C LYS A 21 -6.64 -5.97 0.19
N VAL A 22 -6.29 -4.95 0.97
CA VAL A 22 -6.85 -4.74 2.31
C VAL A 22 -7.89 -3.63 2.32
N HIS A 23 -7.66 -2.51 1.62
CA HIS A 23 -8.53 -1.33 1.68
C HIS A 23 -9.39 -1.18 0.43
N LEU A 24 -8.85 -1.52 -0.75
CA LEU A 24 -9.61 -1.42 -2.00
C LEU A 24 -10.31 -2.74 -2.40
N ALA A 25 -10.14 -3.82 -1.64
CA ALA A 25 -10.71 -5.13 -1.98
C ALA A 25 -12.25 -5.14 -2.04
N TYR A 26 -12.89 -4.30 -1.22
CA TYR A 26 -14.34 -4.13 -1.20
C TYR A 26 -14.84 -3.03 -2.16
N HIS A 27 -13.93 -2.33 -2.83
CA HIS A 27 -14.28 -1.29 -3.79
C HIS A 27 -14.45 -1.89 -5.21
N PRO A 28 -15.30 -1.28 -6.05
CA PRO A 28 -15.42 -1.66 -7.45
C PRO A 28 -14.06 -1.69 -8.16
N LYS A 29 -13.85 -2.65 -9.07
CA LYS A 29 -12.55 -2.86 -9.75
C LYS A 29 -11.98 -1.60 -10.40
N GLN A 30 -12.85 -0.71 -10.89
CA GLN A 30 -12.46 0.59 -11.48
C GLN A 30 -11.73 1.53 -10.51
N PHE A 31 -11.87 1.31 -9.19
CA PHE A 31 -11.22 2.09 -8.14
C PHE A 31 -10.02 1.36 -7.51
N GLN A 32 -9.71 0.13 -7.91
CA GLN A 32 -8.54 -0.62 -7.44
C GLN A 32 -7.25 -0.24 -8.20
N THR A 33 -7.08 1.05 -8.48
CA THR A 33 -5.95 1.58 -9.28
C THR A 33 -4.77 1.96 -8.39
N ASP A 34 -3.57 2.06 -8.96
CA ASP A 34 -2.38 2.52 -8.22
C ASP A 34 -2.54 3.95 -7.72
N ARG A 35 -3.28 4.79 -8.46
CA ARG A 35 -3.54 6.18 -8.07
C ARG A 35 -4.39 6.26 -6.80
N GLU A 36 -5.43 5.44 -6.69
CA GLU A 36 -6.25 5.38 -5.47
C GLU A 36 -5.47 4.78 -4.30
N ALA A 37 -4.66 3.75 -4.57
CA ALA A 37 -3.76 3.21 -3.55
C ALA A 37 -2.77 4.26 -3.04
N ASP A 38 -2.18 5.06 -3.92
CA ASP A 38 -1.24 6.13 -3.55
C ASP A 38 -1.90 7.23 -2.71
N LYS A 39 -3.17 7.59 -2.99
CA LYS A 39 -3.93 8.52 -2.14
C LYS A 39 -4.12 7.95 -0.74
N VAL A 40 -4.50 6.67 -0.66
CA VAL A 40 -4.69 5.98 0.60
C VAL A 40 -3.37 5.92 1.37
N ILE A 41 -2.26 5.57 0.73
CA ILE A 41 -0.92 5.60 1.36
C ILE A 41 -0.54 7.01 1.82
N ALA A 42 -0.91 8.07 1.08
CA ALA A 42 -0.61 9.44 1.46
C ALA A 42 -1.37 9.91 2.72
N VAL A 43 -2.56 9.35 2.96
CA VAL A 43 -3.42 9.70 4.11
C VAL A 43 -3.15 8.77 5.30
N ILE A 44 -2.75 7.53 5.03
CA ILE A 44 -2.35 6.57 6.06
C ILE A 44 -1.03 7.05 6.66
N GLY A 45 -1.06 7.35 7.96
CA GLY A 45 0.11 7.82 8.68
C GLY A 45 1.30 6.84 8.63
N PRO A 46 2.53 7.34 8.81
CA PRO A 46 3.77 6.56 8.68
C PRO A 46 3.82 5.30 9.56
N GLU A 47 3.27 5.35 10.78
CA GLU A 47 3.20 4.20 11.70
C GLU A 47 2.40 3.01 11.13
N VAL A 48 1.33 3.31 10.40
CA VAL A 48 0.49 2.27 9.80
C VAL A 48 1.20 1.68 8.58
N ILE A 49 1.97 2.48 7.85
CA ILE A 49 2.77 2.01 6.71
C ILE A 49 3.84 1.02 7.17
N GLU A 50 4.55 1.29 8.27
CA GLU A 50 5.51 0.33 8.83
C GLU A 50 4.86 -1.01 9.18
N ARG A 51 3.67 -0.98 9.81
CA ARG A 51 2.89 -2.19 10.09
C ARG A 51 2.46 -2.90 8.81
N MET A 52 2.06 -2.17 7.77
CA MET A 52 1.68 -2.75 6.49
C MET A 52 2.87 -3.41 5.79
N ILE A 53 4.05 -2.78 5.76
CA ILE A 53 5.26 -3.38 5.21
C ILE A 53 5.62 -4.66 5.97
N LYS A 54 5.60 -4.61 7.32
CA LYS A 54 5.86 -5.78 8.15
C LYS A 54 4.86 -6.90 7.88
N PHE A 55 3.57 -6.57 7.84
CA PHE A 55 2.51 -7.53 7.52
C PHE A 55 2.67 -8.14 6.12
N GLY A 56 3.05 -7.33 5.12
CA GLY A 56 3.31 -7.78 3.75
C GLY A 56 4.40 -8.85 3.69
N LYS A 57 5.53 -8.57 4.35
CA LYS A 57 6.67 -9.51 4.48
C LYS A 57 6.30 -10.77 5.26
N ASP A 58 5.62 -10.61 6.39
CA ASP A 58 5.25 -11.74 7.26
C ASP A 58 4.23 -12.67 6.58
N ASN A 59 3.32 -12.13 5.77
CA ASN A 59 2.27 -12.90 5.08
C ASN A 59 2.60 -13.22 3.62
N LYS A 60 3.83 -12.98 3.16
CA LYS A 60 4.29 -13.27 1.79
C LYS A 60 3.32 -12.74 0.71
N VAL A 61 2.80 -11.53 0.90
CA VAL A 61 1.80 -10.94 -0.02
C VAL A 61 2.40 -10.71 -1.43
N ASP A 62 3.73 -10.69 -1.49
CA ASP A 62 4.62 -10.58 -2.64
C ASP A 62 4.70 -11.84 -3.52
N HIS A 63 4.23 -13.01 -3.05
CA HIS A 63 4.39 -14.31 -3.72
C HIS A 63 3.18 -14.77 -4.59
N ILE A 64 2.34 -13.86 -5.06
CA ILE A 64 1.25 -14.17 -6.02
C ILE A 64 1.49 -13.43 -7.34
#